data_AF-A0A3S1ELY3-F1
#
_entry.id   AF-A0A3S1ELY3-F1
#
_cell.length_a   1.000
_cell.length_b   1.000
_cell.length_c   1.000
_cell.angle_alpha   90.00
_cell.angle_beta   90.00
_cell.angle_gamma   90.00
#
_symmetry.space_group_name_H-M   'P 1'
#
loop_
_entity.id
_entity.type
_entity.pdbx_description
1 polymer ?
#
loop_
_entity_poly.entity_id
_entity_poly.type
_entity_poly.pdbx_seq_one_letter_code
_entity_poly.pdbx_strand_id
1 'polypeptide(L)'
;MTAVDGRTVKRLIEDITVGKTKARIKTKARGRANVTGGAATAARVADLLSGIMTWAVDEGFIDRNPVHKVRRFRSEAKQRFLDPTELGRLGMVLTRGRDAQDKEIHPYALSIIKLLCLTGCRIGEIAGLRWAELDISLSCLRLADTKTGKSLRPIGGAA
;
A
#
# COMPACT_ATOMS: atom_id res chain seq x y z
N MET A 1 -15.85 -4.81 -34.31
CA MET A 1 -15.05 -4.48 -33.12
C MET A 1 -16.00 -3.99 -32.03
N THR A 2 -16.07 -4.65 -30.89
CA THR A 2 -17.00 -4.29 -29.81
C THR A 2 -16.53 -2.96 -29.20
N ALA A 3 -17.22 -1.86 -29.53
CA ALA A 3 -16.87 -0.54 -29.00
C ALA A 3 -16.97 -0.56 -27.47
N VAL A 4 -15.95 -0.02 -26.79
CA VAL A 4 -15.98 0.12 -25.32
C VAL A 4 -17.00 1.19 -24.98
N ASP A 5 -18.18 0.76 -24.51
CA ASP A 5 -19.28 1.65 -24.14
C ASP A 5 -19.40 1.82 -22.62
N GLY A 6 -20.17 2.83 -22.20
CA GLY A 6 -20.36 3.11 -20.77
C GLY A 6 -21.02 1.96 -19.99
N ARG A 7 -21.82 1.11 -20.66
CA ARG A 7 -22.44 -0.07 -20.03
C ARG A 7 -21.40 -1.13 -19.69
N THR A 8 -20.47 -1.38 -20.59
CA THR A 8 -19.34 -2.30 -20.38
C THR A 8 -18.46 -1.83 -19.23
N VAL A 9 -18.15 -0.52 -19.17
CA VAL A 9 -17.37 0.07 -18.08
C VAL A 9 -18.10 -0.05 -16.75
N LYS A 10 -19.42 0.23 -16.72
CA LYS A 10 -20.24 0.08 -15.51
C LYS A 10 -20.22 -1.35 -14.98
N ARG A 11 -20.44 -2.33 -15.87
CA ARG A 11 -20.41 -3.76 -15.50
C ARG A 11 -19.04 -4.17 -14.95
N LEU A 12 -17.95 -3.73 -15.57
CA LEU A 12 -16.59 -3.98 -15.08
C LEU A 12 -16.41 -3.49 -13.63
N ILE A 13 -16.85 -2.24 -13.36
CA ILE A 13 -16.73 -1.63 -12.03
C ILE A 13 -17.58 -2.38 -11.01
N GLU A 14 -18.80 -2.76 -11.35
CA GLU A 14 -19.68 -3.57 -10.49
C GLU A 14 -19.08 -4.94 -10.18
N ASP A 15 -18.58 -5.65 -11.20
CA ASP A 15 -17.96 -6.97 -11.06
C ASP A 15 -16.73 -6.94 -10.15
N ILE A 16 -15.87 -5.92 -10.29
CA ILE A 16 -14.73 -5.72 -9.38
C ILE A 16 -15.24 -5.39 -7.97
N THR A 17 -16.24 -4.53 -7.85
CA THR A 17 -16.78 -4.07 -6.56
C THR A 17 -17.30 -5.22 -5.72
N VAL A 18 -18.10 -6.10 -6.31
CA VAL A 18 -18.64 -7.30 -5.62
C VAL A 18 -17.61 -8.43 -5.52
N GLY A 19 -16.45 -8.28 -6.16
CA GLY A 19 -15.33 -9.20 -6.06
C GLY A 19 -15.44 -10.42 -6.97
N LYS A 20 -16.11 -10.33 -8.13
CA LYS A 20 -16.05 -11.38 -9.16
C LYS A 20 -14.65 -11.57 -9.73
N THR A 21 -13.80 -10.55 -9.62
CA THR A 21 -12.39 -10.59 -10.03
C THR A 21 -11.46 -11.18 -8.97
N LYS A 22 -11.99 -11.86 -7.96
CA LYS A 22 -11.19 -12.53 -6.93
C LYS A 22 -10.31 -13.59 -7.55
N ALA A 23 -9.01 -13.55 -7.26
CA ALA A 23 -8.06 -14.52 -7.78
C ALA A 23 -6.88 -14.69 -6.83
N ARG A 24 -6.41 -15.93 -6.70
CA ARG A 24 -5.21 -16.27 -5.93
C ARG A 24 -4.17 -16.83 -6.88
N ILE A 25 -3.12 -16.07 -7.15
CA ILE A 25 -2.16 -16.37 -8.21
C ILE A 25 -0.76 -16.51 -7.60
N LYS A 26 -0.05 -17.60 -7.93
CA LYS A 26 1.36 -17.77 -7.59
C LYS A 26 2.19 -16.86 -8.50
N THR A 27 3.10 -16.07 -7.94
CA THR A 27 3.90 -15.11 -8.73
C THR A 27 5.37 -15.52 -8.82
N LYS A 28 6.03 -15.71 -7.68
CA LYS A 28 7.44 -16.14 -7.58
C LYS A 28 7.60 -17.22 -6.50
N ALA A 29 8.80 -17.79 -6.36
CA ALA A 29 9.10 -18.90 -5.43
C ALA A 29 8.46 -18.73 -4.03
N ARG A 30 8.44 -17.51 -3.48
CA ARG A 30 7.76 -17.16 -2.21
C ARG A 30 6.73 -16.02 -2.33
N GLY A 31 6.29 -15.70 -3.55
CA GLY A 31 5.31 -14.64 -3.81
C GLY A 31 3.94 -15.18 -4.20
N ARG A 32 2.89 -14.48 -3.78
CA ARG A 32 1.50 -14.74 -4.15
C ARG A 32 0.75 -13.43 -4.29
N ALA A 33 -0.04 -13.28 -5.35
CA ALA A 33 -1.02 -12.23 -5.49
C ALA A 33 -2.37 -12.74 -4.97
N ASN A 34 -2.95 -12.03 -3.99
CA ASN A 34 -4.29 -12.30 -3.50
C ASN A 34 -5.19 -11.13 -3.89
N VAL A 35 -5.87 -11.27 -5.03
CA VAL A 35 -6.78 -10.27 -5.58
C VAL A 35 -8.15 -10.49 -4.95
N THR A 36 -8.67 -9.48 -4.26
CA THR A 36 -9.96 -9.55 -3.56
C THR A 36 -11.08 -8.77 -4.26
N GLY A 37 -10.74 -7.82 -5.13
CA GLY A 37 -11.69 -6.84 -5.66
C GLY A 37 -12.04 -5.74 -4.64
N GLY A 38 -13.31 -5.33 -4.62
CA GLY A 38 -13.86 -4.34 -3.69
C GLY A 38 -13.98 -2.94 -4.26
N ALA A 39 -14.80 -2.10 -3.61
CA ALA A 39 -15.11 -0.74 -4.06
C ALA A 39 -13.86 0.13 -4.26
N ALA A 40 -12.91 0.07 -3.33
CA ALA A 40 -11.64 0.78 -3.43
C ALA A 40 -10.85 0.43 -4.70
N THR A 41 -10.77 -0.87 -5.01
CA THR A 41 -10.09 -1.39 -6.19
C THR A 41 -10.82 -0.97 -7.47
N ALA A 42 -12.16 -1.10 -7.48
CA ALA A 42 -12.98 -0.71 -8.61
C ALA A 42 -12.85 0.79 -8.93
N ALA A 43 -12.82 1.66 -7.90
CA ALA A 43 -12.60 3.09 -8.08
C ALA A 43 -11.24 3.41 -8.69
N ARG A 44 -10.15 2.75 -8.25
CA ARG A 44 -8.81 2.94 -8.83
C ARG A 44 -8.72 2.45 -10.28
N VAL A 45 -9.36 1.33 -10.59
CA VAL A 45 -9.44 0.82 -11.97
C VAL A 45 -10.21 1.79 -12.85
N ALA A 46 -11.32 2.35 -12.36
CA ALA A 46 -12.07 3.38 -13.06
C ALA A 46 -11.23 4.65 -13.29
N ASP A 47 -10.46 5.10 -12.28
CA ASP A 47 -9.59 6.26 -12.39
C ASP A 47 -8.50 6.05 -13.47
N LEU A 48 -7.82 4.89 -13.46
CA LEU A 48 -6.81 4.53 -14.46
C LEU A 48 -7.41 4.43 -15.87
N LEU A 49 -8.52 3.71 -16.02
CA LEU A 49 -9.21 3.57 -17.30
C LEU A 49 -9.69 4.92 -17.83
N SER A 50 -10.18 5.79 -16.95
CA SER A 50 -10.56 7.15 -17.30
C SER A 50 -9.38 7.91 -17.91
N GLY A 51 -8.17 7.81 -17.32
CA GLY A 51 -6.97 8.46 -17.85
C GLY A 51 -6.58 7.93 -19.24
N ILE A 52 -6.60 6.61 -19.43
CA ILE A 52 -6.30 5.97 -20.73
C ILE A 52 -7.29 6.44 -21.80
N MET A 53 -8.59 6.47 -21.48
CA MET A 53 -9.64 6.88 -22.41
C MET A 53 -9.63 8.38 -22.68
N THR A 54 -9.19 9.21 -21.73
CA THR A 54 -8.96 10.65 -21.98
C THR A 54 -7.84 10.84 -22.99
N TRP A 55 -6.70 10.17 -22.81
CA TRP A 55 -5.63 10.20 -23.80
C TRP A 55 -6.09 9.73 -25.18
N ALA A 56 -6.92 8.68 -25.25
CA ALA A 56 -7.47 8.21 -26.52
C ALA A 56 -8.41 9.23 -27.20
N VAL A 57 -9.10 10.07 -26.44
CA VAL A 57 -9.87 11.22 -26.98
C VAL A 57 -8.91 12.28 -27.52
N ASP A 58 -7.87 12.62 -26.76
CA ASP A 58 -6.90 13.66 -27.14
C ASP A 58 -6.15 13.30 -28.44
N GLU A 59 -5.85 12.01 -28.66
CA GLU A 59 -5.26 11.49 -29.90
C GLU A 59 -6.29 11.26 -31.03
N GLY A 60 -7.58 11.50 -30.78
CA GLY A 60 -8.64 11.36 -31.78
C GLY A 60 -9.03 9.91 -32.12
N PHE A 61 -8.65 8.92 -31.31
CA PHE A 61 -9.07 7.52 -31.51
C PHE A 61 -10.56 7.30 -31.18
N ILE A 62 -11.11 8.10 -30.26
CA ILE A 62 -12.52 8.05 -29.86
C ILE A 62 -13.05 9.46 -29.64
N ASP A 63 -14.34 9.69 -29.89
CA ASP A 63 -14.93 11.03 -29.75
C ASP A 63 -15.17 11.43 -28.29
N ARG A 64 -15.45 10.44 -27.42
CA ARG A 64 -15.89 10.67 -26.04
C ARG A 64 -15.41 9.57 -25.12
N ASN A 65 -14.93 9.96 -23.95
CA ASN A 65 -14.48 9.00 -22.95
C ASN A 65 -15.70 8.33 -22.24
N PRO A 66 -15.86 6.99 -22.38
CA PRO A 66 -17.02 6.25 -21.87
C PRO A 66 -17.05 6.15 -20.33
N VAL A 67 -15.96 6.49 -19.64
CA VAL A 67 -15.80 6.34 -18.19
C VAL A 67 -16.40 7.53 -17.40
N HIS A 68 -16.56 8.71 -18.02
CA HIS A 68 -16.99 9.92 -17.31
C HIS A 68 -18.35 9.80 -16.62
N LYS A 69 -19.29 9.04 -17.20
CA LYS A 69 -20.66 8.89 -16.66
C LYS A 69 -20.78 7.76 -15.63
N VAL A 70 -19.70 7.05 -15.33
CA VAL A 70 -19.76 5.91 -14.42
C VAL A 70 -19.46 6.36 -12.99
N ARG A 71 -20.43 6.14 -12.08
CA ARG A 71 -20.28 6.48 -10.66
C ARG A 71 -19.18 5.64 -10.03
N ARG A 72 -18.36 6.28 -9.20
CA ARG A 72 -17.24 5.68 -8.47
C ARG A 72 -17.56 5.69 -6.98
N PHE A 73 -17.44 4.55 -6.32
CA PHE A 73 -17.57 4.44 -4.87
C PHE A 73 -16.17 4.29 -4.27
N ARG A 74 -15.63 5.38 -3.71
CA ARG A 74 -14.34 5.33 -3.02
C ARG A 74 -14.55 4.81 -1.60
N SER A 75 -13.69 3.89 -1.18
CA SER A 75 -13.63 3.50 0.23
C SER A 75 -13.07 4.66 1.04
N GLU A 76 -13.59 4.84 2.25
CA GLU A 76 -12.99 5.75 3.21
C GLU A 76 -11.56 5.34 3.56
N ALA A 77 -10.72 6.33 3.84
CA ALA A 77 -9.38 6.07 4.35
C ALA A 77 -9.50 5.36 5.70
N LYS A 78 -8.64 4.38 5.95
CA LYS A 78 -8.57 3.75 7.27
C LYS A 78 -8.06 4.77 8.28
N GLN A 79 -8.86 5.06 9.31
CA GLN A 79 -8.54 6.01 10.39
C GLN A 79 -8.27 5.33 11.74
N ARG A 80 -8.11 3.99 11.76
CA ARG A 80 -7.81 3.24 12.99
C ARG A 80 -6.31 3.29 13.27
N PHE A 81 -5.95 3.86 14.42
CA PHE A 81 -4.59 3.88 14.97
C PHE A 81 -4.53 3.04 16.25
N LEU A 82 -3.34 2.60 16.65
CA LEU A 82 -3.14 1.95 17.94
C LEU A 82 -3.29 2.98 19.06
N ASP A 83 -4.10 2.66 20.07
CA ASP A 83 -4.11 3.45 21.29
C ASP A 83 -2.87 3.14 22.17
N PRO A 84 -2.59 3.96 23.21
CA PRO A 84 -1.43 3.73 24.08
C PRO A 84 -1.40 2.37 24.77
N THR A 85 -2.57 1.80 25.11
CA THR A 85 -2.68 0.48 25.74
C THR A 85 -2.32 -0.61 24.74
N GLU A 86 -2.82 -0.52 23.50
CA GLU A 86 -2.49 -1.44 22.43
C GLU A 86 -1.01 -1.36 22.04
N LEU A 87 -0.44 -0.15 22.01
CA LEU A 87 0.98 0.05 21.76
C LEU A 87 1.84 -0.57 22.87
N GLY A 88 1.42 -0.44 24.13
CA GLY A 88 2.06 -1.11 25.27
C GLY A 88 2.03 -2.63 25.15
N ARG A 89 0.87 -3.21 24.77
CA ARG A 89 0.77 -4.66 24.51
C ARG A 89 1.68 -5.11 23.37
N LEU A 90 1.75 -4.34 22.29
CA LEU A 90 2.67 -4.61 21.19
C LEU A 90 4.13 -4.59 21.68
N GLY A 91 4.52 -3.59 22.49
CA GLY A 91 5.85 -3.50 23.09
C GLY A 91 6.22 -4.72 23.94
N MET A 92 5.28 -5.25 24.73
CA MET A 92 5.49 -6.49 25.49
C MET A 92 5.76 -7.70 24.60
N VAL A 93 4.99 -7.86 23.51
CA VAL A 93 5.18 -8.95 22.54
C VAL A 93 6.54 -8.82 21.84
N LEU A 94 6.91 -7.60 21.44
CA LEU A 94 8.20 -7.32 20.80
C LEU A 94 9.40 -7.52 21.72
N THR A 95 9.20 -7.40 23.04
CA THR A 95 10.22 -7.66 24.05
C THR A 95 10.33 -9.15 24.34
N ARG A 96 9.21 -9.86 24.45
CA ARG A 96 9.17 -11.32 24.62
C ARG A 96 9.74 -12.07 23.41
N GLY A 97 9.58 -11.51 22.20
CA GLY A 97 10.08 -12.13 20.96
C GLY A 97 9.32 -13.39 20.54
N ARG A 98 8.11 -13.58 21.06
CA ARG A 98 7.25 -14.75 20.83
C ARG A 98 5.88 -14.30 20.35
N ASP A 99 5.29 -15.02 19.39
CA ASP A 99 3.95 -14.75 18.92
C ASP A 99 2.87 -15.35 19.86
N ALA A 100 1.60 -15.21 19.47
CA ALA A 100 0.47 -15.71 20.26
C ALA A 100 0.42 -17.25 20.39
N GLN A 101 1.21 -17.97 19.60
CA GLN A 101 1.36 -19.43 19.64
C GLN A 101 2.69 -19.84 20.31
N ASP A 102 3.36 -18.92 21.00
CA ASP A 102 4.66 -19.09 21.67
C ASP A 102 5.82 -19.46 20.71
N LYS A 103 5.65 -19.16 19.41
CA LYS A 103 6.71 -19.36 18.43
C LYS A 103 7.63 -18.15 18.39
N GLU A 104 8.93 -18.42 18.24
CA GLU A 104 9.95 -17.40 18.04
C GLU A 104 9.65 -16.51 16.82
N ILE A 105 9.66 -15.20 17.04
CA ILE A 105 9.54 -14.21 15.98
C ILE A 105 10.94 -13.93 15.41
N HIS A 106 11.03 -13.83 14.09
CA HIS A 106 12.29 -13.53 13.41
C HIS A 106 12.93 -12.23 13.94
N PRO A 107 14.23 -12.20 14.31
CA PRO A 107 14.88 -11.03 14.92
C PRO A 107 14.77 -9.74 14.08
N TYR A 108 14.92 -9.83 12.76
CA TYR A 108 14.69 -8.68 11.87
C TYR A 108 13.25 -8.16 11.92
N ALA A 109 12.23 -9.01 12.04
CA ALA A 109 10.85 -8.54 12.14
C ALA A 109 10.64 -7.75 13.45
N LEU A 110 11.21 -8.22 14.56
CA LEU A 110 11.19 -7.48 15.83
C LEU A 110 11.83 -6.09 15.69
N SER A 111 13.01 -6.03 15.07
CA SER A 111 13.75 -4.77 14.87
C SER A 111 13.01 -3.80 13.95
N ILE A 112 12.47 -4.30 12.84
CA ILE A 112 11.70 -3.50 11.88
C ILE A 112 10.46 -2.92 12.54
N ILE A 113 9.67 -3.73 13.26
CA ILE A 113 8.44 -3.23 13.91
C ILE A 113 8.78 -2.18 14.97
N LYS A 114 9.81 -2.41 15.80
CA LYS A 114 10.28 -1.42 16.79
C LYS A 114 10.66 -0.10 16.12
N LEU A 115 11.47 -0.13 15.06
CA LEU A 115 11.86 1.06 14.32
C LEU A 115 10.66 1.78 13.69
N LEU A 116 9.67 1.05 13.16
CA LEU A 116 8.46 1.67 12.62
C LEU A 116 7.68 2.43 13.70
N CYS A 117 7.55 1.86 14.90
CA CYS A 117 6.88 2.52 16.02
C CYS A 117 7.63 3.77 16.49
N LEU A 118 8.97 3.76 16.50
CA LEU A 118 9.78 4.87 17.01
C LEU A 118 10.00 5.99 15.99
N THR A 119 10.03 5.68 14.69
CA THR A 119 10.40 6.63 13.64
C THR A 119 9.23 7.13 12.80
N GLY A 120 8.11 6.39 12.76
CA GLY A 120 6.99 6.70 11.86
C GLY A 120 7.29 6.55 10.36
N CYS A 121 8.44 5.97 10.00
CA CYS A 121 8.82 5.72 8.62
C CYS A 121 7.91 4.66 7.96
N ARG A 122 7.94 4.58 6.63
CA ARG A 122 7.20 3.54 5.90
C ARG A 122 7.89 2.19 6.05
N ILE A 123 7.11 1.11 6.00
CA ILE A 123 7.64 -0.27 6.09
C ILE A 123 8.76 -0.55 5.09
N GLY A 124 8.64 -0.09 3.84
CA GLY A 124 9.65 -0.29 2.82
C GLY A 124 10.95 0.48 3.10
N GLU A 125 10.84 1.64 3.74
CA GLU A 125 12.00 2.48 4.11
C GLU A 125 12.80 1.78 5.22
N ILE A 126 12.15 1.26 6.26
CA ILE A 126 12.82 0.56 7.36
C ILE A 126 13.30 -0.85 6.96
N ALA A 127 12.48 -1.62 6.24
CA ALA A 127 12.84 -2.97 5.83
C ALA A 127 13.97 -3.01 4.78
N GLY A 128 14.15 -1.91 4.03
CA GLY A 128 15.24 -1.73 3.05
C GLY A 128 16.41 -0.90 3.55
N LEU A 129 16.37 -0.43 4.82
CA LEU A 129 17.35 0.49 5.37
C LEU A 129 18.77 -0.08 5.33
N ARG A 130 19.72 0.71 4.81
CA ARG A 130 21.13 0.33 4.75
C ARG A 130 21.94 1.08 5.80
N TRP A 131 23.02 0.47 6.26
CA TRP A 131 23.97 1.13 7.18
C TRP A 131 24.52 2.45 6.63
N ALA A 132 24.74 2.55 5.31
CA ALA A 132 25.18 3.79 4.66
C ALA A 132 24.15 4.93 4.72
N GLU A 133 22.88 4.61 5.01
CA GLU A 133 21.80 5.59 5.18
C GLU A 133 21.66 6.01 6.64
N LEU A 134 22.39 5.42 7.58
CA LEU A 134 22.42 5.83 8.98
C LEU A 134 23.52 6.87 9.21
N ASP A 135 23.13 8.09 9.56
CA ASP A 135 24.06 9.13 9.97
C ASP A 135 23.97 9.31 11.49
N ILE A 136 24.92 8.69 12.19
CA ILE A 136 25.00 8.72 13.66
C ILE A 136 25.37 10.13 14.13
N SER A 137 26.29 10.80 13.43
CA SER A 137 26.78 12.14 13.78
C SER A 137 25.66 13.17 13.80
N LEU A 138 24.71 13.06 12.86
CA LEU A 138 23.54 13.94 12.80
C LEU A 138 22.26 13.31 13.36
N SER A 139 22.34 12.11 13.92
CA SER A 139 21.19 11.36 14.46
C SER A 139 20.00 11.33 13.51
N CYS A 140 20.26 10.96 12.25
CA CYS A 140 19.22 10.90 11.21
C CYS A 140 19.40 9.74 10.22
N LEU A 141 18.31 9.36 9.57
CA LEU A 141 18.30 8.46 8.42
C LEU A 141 18.28 9.28 7.13
N ARG A 142 19.24 9.01 6.25
CA ARG A 142 19.41 9.58 4.91
C ARG A 142 18.86 8.63 3.86
N LEU A 143 17.53 8.52 3.81
CA LEU A 143 16.84 7.59 2.92
C LEU A 143 17.02 8.03 1.46
N ALA A 144 17.72 7.22 0.68
CA ALA A 144 18.04 7.53 -0.71
C ALA A 144 16.87 7.22 -1.67
N ASP A 145 16.13 6.15 -1.39
CA ASP A 145 15.00 5.70 -2.19
C ASP A 145 13.73 5.62 -1.33
N THR A 146 12.84 6.60 -1.52
CA THR A 146 11.51 6.57 -0.89
C THR A 146 10.44 6.81 -1.94
N LYS A 147 9.19 6.55 -1.56
CA LYS A 147 8.01 6.84 -2.40
C LYS A 147 7.99 8.27 -2.95
N THR A 148 8.62 9.23 -2.27
CA THR A 148 8.64 10.65 -2.64
C THR A 148 10.06 11.16 -2.97
N GLY A 149 11.02 10.26 -3.23
CA GLY A 149 12.43 10.62 -3.48
C GLY A 149 13.28 10.68 -2.20
N LYS A 150 14.44 11.33 -2.27
CA LYS A 150 15.38 11.41 -1.13
C LYS A 150 14.72 12.09 0.07
N SER A 151 14.97 11.57 1.28
CA SER A 151 14.35 12.07 2.50
C SER A 151 15.28 11.96 3.70
N LEU A 152 15.27 12.98 4.56
CA LEU A 152 15.97 13.00 5.84
C LEU A 152 14.96 12.79 6.97
N ARG A 153 15.24 11.82 7.85
CA ARG A 153 14.41 11.49 9.02
C ARG A 153 15.23 11.61 10.30
N PRO A 154 15.03 12.66 11.11
CA PRO A 154 15.63 12.72 12.44
C PRO A 154 15.12 11.53 13.28
N ILE A 155 16.02 10.84 13.98
CA ILE A 155 15.67 9.69 14.85
C ILE A 155 15.88 9.98 16.34
N GLY A 156 16.23 11.22 16.68
CA GLY A 156 16.51 11.64 18.06
C GLY A 156 17.84 11.09 18.58
N GLY A 157 18.25 11.56 19.76
CA GLY A 157 19.39 10.98 20.49
C GLY A 157 19.03 9.63 21.09
N ALA A 158 20.05 8.86 21.50
CA ALA A 158 19.82 7.66 22.29
C ALA A 158 19.09 8.04 23.60
N ALA A 159 18.07 7.26 23.94
CA ALA A 159 17.36 7.35 25.23
C ALA A 159 18.15 6.67 26.34
#